data_AF-A0A2P2KRT5-F1
#
_entry.id   AF-A0A2P2KRT5-F1
#
_cell.length_a   1.000
_cell.length_b   1.000
_cell.length_c   1.000
_cell.angle_alpha   90.00
_cell.angle_beta   90.00
_cell.angle_gamma   90.00
#
_symmetry.space_group_name_H-M   'P 1'
#
loop_
_entity.id
_entity.type
_entity.pdbx_description
1 polymer ?
#
loop_
_entity_poly.entity_id
_entity_poly.type
_entity_poly.pdbx_seq_one_letter_code
_entity_poly.pdbx_strand_id
1 'polypeptide(L)'
;MTREAPKHNCSLSVTVICNSNGVNGPHSLEKIGNCDYAAVLKHPSGCAISVSNHNKGWGWFGTLMIIMLCLFGGYLLVGVVYRYFFLQIRGLDIIPNLDFWARLPQRIQSSFASLMRKLRGPTAGYRSSYSPVNF
;
A
#
# COMPACT_ATOMS: atom_id res chain seq x y z
N MET A 1 37.81 -50.57 -33.92
CA MET A 1 37.28 -49.26 -34.35
C MET A 1 35.95 -49.04 -33.65
N THR A 2 35.97 -48.41 -32.47
CA THR A 2 34.76 -48.05 -31.72
C THR A 2 34.14 -46.82 -32.38
N ARG A 3 32.95 -46.97 -32.99
CA ARG A 3 32.17 -45.84 -33.48
C ARG A 3 31.59 -45.12 -32.27
N GLU A 4 32.18 -43.99 -31.89
CA GLU A 4 31.58 -43.07 -30.92
C GLU A 4 30.27 -42.56 -31.51
N ALA A 5 29.14 -42.95 -30.91
CA ALA A 5 27.84 -42.42 -31.26
C ALA A 5 27.83 -40.90 -30.97
N PRO A 6 27.20 -40.07 -31.82
CA PRO A 6 27.10 -38.63 -31.55
C PRO A 6 26.39 -38.40 -30.20
N LYS A 7 27.08 -37.72 -29.28
CA LYS A 7 26.48 -37.24 -28.01
C LYS A 7 25.37 -36.25 -28.35
N HIS A 8 24.13 -36.72 -28.39
CA HIS A 8 22.97 -35.85 -28.49
C HIS A 8 22.72 -35.22 -27.11
N ASN A 9 22.74 -33.89 -27.04
CA ASN A 9 22.40 -33.14 -25.84
C ASN A 9 20.87 -33.11 -25.71
N CYS A 10 20.30 -34.19 -25.18
CA CYS A 10 18.86 -34.27 -24.93
C CYS A 10 18.50 -33.40 -23.72
N SER A 11 17.52 -32.51 -23.88
CA SER A 11 17.05 -31.61 -22.81
C SER A 11 15.67 -32.01 -22.28
N LEU A 12 15.51 -31.99 -20.96
CA LEU A 12 14.23 -32.21 -20.28
C LEU A 12 13.82 -30.92 -19.58
N SER A 13 12.68 -30.36 -19.98
CA SER A 13 12.09 -29.17 -19.37
C SER A 13 10.92 -29.56 -18.48
N VAL A 14 10.92 -29.15 -17.21
CA VAL A 14 9.85 -29.44 -16.25
C VAL A 14 9.24 -28.13 -15.77
N THR A 15 7.97 -27.92 -16.12
CA THR A 15 7.22 -26.72 -15.74
C THR A 15 6.30 -27.04 -14.57
N VAL A 16 6.52 -26.39 -13.43
CA VAL A 16 5.68 -26.57 -12.23
C VAL A 16 4.64 -25.44 -12.17
N ILE A 17 3.37 -25.78 -12.33
CA ILE A 17 2.24 -24.84 -12.27
C ILE A 17 1.59 -24.91 -10.89
N CYS A 18 1.32 -23.73 -10.29
CA CYS A 18 0.56 -23.61 -9.05
C CYS A 18 -0.86 -24.16 -9.22
N ASN A 19 -1.22 -25.15 -8.39
CA ASN A 19 -2.59 -25.62 -8.24
C ASN A 19 -2.87 -25.93 -6.76
N SER A 20 -3.77 -25.17 -6.14
CA SER A 20 -4.14 -25.32 -4.72
C SER A 20 -5.06 -26.51 -4.46
N ASN A 21 -5.66 -27.10 -5.49
CA ASN A 21 -6.75 -28.08 -5.36
C ASN A 21 -6.29 -29.54 -5.31
N GLY A 22 -4.98 -29.80 -5.40
CA GLY A 22 -4.43 -31.15 -5.31
C GLY A 22 -3.15 -31.36 -6.13
N VAL A 23 -2.45 -32.44 -5.84
CA VAL A 23 -1.27 -32.88 -6.60
C VAL A 23 -1.74 -33.62 -7.83
N ASN A 24 -1.54 -33.05 -9.02
CA ASN A 24 -1.72 -33.79 -10.25
C ASN A 24 -0.34 -34.10 -10.82
N GLY A 25 -0.05 -35.41 -10.98
CA GLY A 25 1.15 -35.89 -11.67
C GLY A 25 1.25 -35.31 -13.09
N PRO A 26 2.42 -35.45 -13.75
CA PRO A 26 2.63 -34.86 -15.06
C PRO A 26 1.63 -35.44 -16.07
N HIS A 27 0.66 -34.62 -16.49
CA HIS A 27 -0.50 -35.08 -17.25
C HIS A 27 -0.19 -35.33 -18.74
N SER A 28 0.98 -34.90 -19.21
CA SER A 28 1.49 -35.21 -20.55
C SER A 28 2.99 -34.95 -20.61
N LEU A 29 3.72 -35.86 -21.26
CA LEU A 29 5.10 -35.67 -21.71
C LEU A 29 5.03 -35.30 -23.19
N GLU A 30 5.23 -34.02 -23.49
CA GLU A 30 5.21 -33.54 -24.88
C GLU A 30 6.63 -33.58 -25.45
N LYS A 31 6.79 -34.27 -26.58
CA LYS A 31 8.06 -34.36 -27.29
C LYS A 31 8.20 -33.14 -28.20
N ILE A 32 9.07 -32.20 -27.82
CA ILE A 32 9.27 -30.93 -28.55
C ILE A 32 10.30 -31.10 -29.68
N GLY A 33 11.22 -32.05 -29.56
CA GLY A 33 12.32 -32.26 -30.52
C GLY A 33 12.65 -33.73 -30.76
N ASN A 34 13.82 -34.01 -31.36
CA ASN A 34 14.21 -35.40 -31.65
C ASN A 34 14.49 -36.21 -30.37
N CYS A 35 15.00 -35.53 -29.32
CA CYS A 35 15.31 -36.07 -28.00
C CYS A 35 14.92 -35.12 -26.84
N ASP A 36 14.12 -34.08 -27.11
CA ASP A 36 13.74 -33.06 -26.11
C ASP A 36 12.31 -33.28 -25.63
N TYR A 37 12.14 -33.26 -24.31
CA TYR A 37 10.88 -33.57 -23.64
C TYR A 37 10.46 -32.42 -22.73
N ALA A 38 9.17 -32.11 -22.71
CA ALA A 38 8.58 -31.21 -21.74
C ALA A 38 7.51 -31.90 -20.90
N ALA A 39 7.57 -31.68 -19.59
CA ALA A 39 6.59 -32.16 -18.63
C ALA A 39 5.96 -30.99 -17.87
N VAL A 40 4.64 -31.02 -17.74
CA VAL A 40 3.90 -30.03 -16.93
C VAL A 40 3.37 -30.71 -15.68
N LEU A 41 3.87 -30.31 -14.51
CA LEU A 41 3.44 -30.81 -13.20
C LEU A 41 2.61 -29.75 -12.50
N LYS A 42 1.47 -30.13 -11.90
CA LYS A 42 0.68 -29.23 -11.06
C LYS A 42 0.89 -29.58 -9.59
N HIS A 43 1.48 -28.65 -8.83
CA HIS A 43 1.80 -28.90 -7.43
C HIS A 43 1.43 -27.69 -6.55
N PRO A 44 0.84 -27.91 -5.36
CA PRO A 44 0.51 -26.83 -4.42
C PRO A 44 1.75 -26.07 -3.93
N SER A 45 2.92 -26.71 -3.88
CA SER A 45 4.20 -26.02 -3.56
C SER A 45 4.71 -25.11 -4.68
N GLY A 46 4.13 -25.17 -5.88
CA GLY A 46 4.39 -24.19 -6.94
C GLY A 46 3.65 -22.86 -6.72
N CYS A 47 2.70 -22.83 -5.77
CA CYS A 47 2.04 -21.59 -5.38
C CYS A 47 2.98 -20.79 -4.49
N ALA A 48 3.20 -19.53 -4.85
CA ALA A 48 3.83 -18.59 -3.93
C ALA A 48 3.01 -18.59 -2.64
N ILE A 49 3.66 -18.95 -1.53
CA ILE A 49 3.10 -18.80 -0.20
C ILE A 49 3.04 -17.29 -0.01
N SER A 50 1.95 -16.66 -0.45
CA SER A 50 1.63 -15.34 0.02
C SER A 50 1.34 -15.57 1.49
N VAL A 51 2.35 -15.33 2.32
CA VAL A 51 2.13 -14.88 3.68
C VAL A 51 1.42 -13.55 3.49
N SER A 52 0.12 -13.65 3.19
CA SER A 52 -0.84 -12.62 3.43
C SER A 52 -0.91 -12.56 4.95
N ASN A 53 0.14 -12.00 5.54
CA ASN A 53 0.04 -11.16 6.70
C ASN A 53 -0.89 -10.02 6.28
N HIS A 54 -2.18 -10.35 6.14
CA HIS A 54 -3.26 -9.42 6.32
C HIS A 54 -3.23 -9.07 7.81
N ASN A 55 -2.16 -8.37 8.19
CA ASN A 55 -2.08 -7.64 9.43
C ASN A 55 -3.14 -6.56 9.28
N LYS A 56 -4.38 -6.93 9.59
CA LYS A 56 -5.56 -6.06 9.68
C LYS A 56 -5.42 -5.19 10.94
N GLY A 57 -4.25 -4.61 11.10
CA GLY A 57 -3.94 -3.62 12.10
C GLY A 57 -3.83 -2.29 11.38
N TRP A 58 -4.69 -1.34 11.74
CA TRP A 58 -4.42 0.07 11.51
C TRP A 58 -3.03 0.29 12.13
N GLY A 59 -1.99 0.47 11.30
CA GLY A 59 -0.60 0.35 11.75
C GLY A 59 -0.24 1.32 12.88
N TRP A 60 1.05 1.48 13.16
CA TRP A 60 1.53 2.43 14.18
C TRP A 60 0.84 3.81 14.09
N PHE A 61 0.61 4.31 12.88
CA PHE A 61 -0.12 5.56 12.64
C PHE A 61 -1.56 5.56 13.18
N GLY A 62 -2.31 4.47 12.96
CA GLY A 62 -3.67 4.35 13.49
C GLY A 62 -3.69 4.32 15.01
N THR A 63 -2.74 3.60 15.62
CA THR A 63 -2.58 3.56 17.08
C THR A 63 -2.27 4.94 17.64
N LEU A 64 -1.33 5.69 17.03
CA LEU A 64 -1.03 7.07 17.44
C LEU A 64 -2.24 8.00 17.28
N MET A 65 -3.00 7.86 16.19
CA MET A 65 -4.18 8.70 15.95
C MET A 65 -5.25 8.48 17.02
N ILE A 66 -5.46 7.22 17.43
CA ILE A 66 -6.39 6.86 18.51
C ILE A 66 -5.92 7.45 19.84
N ILE A 67 -4.63 7.32 20.18
CA ILE A 67 -4.08 7.90 21.43
C ILE A 67 -4.31 9.42 21.47
N MET A 68 -4.03 10.12 20.37
CA MET A 68 -4.27 11.57 20.27
C MET A 68 -5.75 11.93 20.45
N LEU A 69 -6.67 11.15 19.86
CA LEU A 69 -8.11 11.36 20.05
C LEU A 69 -8.54 11.12 21.50
N CYS A 70 -8.02 10.08 22.15
CA CYS A 70 -8.33 9.78 23.56
C CYS A 70 -7.84 10.90 24.49
N LEU A 71 -6.61 11.37 24.32
CA LEU A 71 -6.07 12.48 25.10
C LEU A 71 -6.88 13.76 24.89
N PHE A 72 -7.24 14.05 23.64
CA PHE A 72 -8.06 15.21 23.32
C PHE A 72 -9.47 15.12 23.91
N GLY A 73 -10.13 13.97 23.76
CA GLY A 73 -11.46 13.72 24.32
C GLY A 73 -11.46 13.81 25.85
N GLY A 74 -10.47 13.21 26.50
CA GLY A 74 -10.30 13.30 27.96
C GLY A 74 -10.06 14.73 28.43
N TYR A 75 -9.20 15.49 27.75
CA TYR A 75 -8.96 16.90 28.06
C TYR A 75 -10.22 17.75 27.95
N LEU A 76 -10.99 17.57 26.87
CA LEU A 76 -12.26 18.29 26.70
C LEU A 76 -13.28 17.91 27.76
N LEU A 77 -13.47 16.62 28.03
CA LEU A 77 -14.40 16.13 29.05
C LEU A 77 -14.08 16.68 30.44
N VAL A 78 -12.83 16.56 30.89
CA VAL A 78 -12.40 17.04 32.20
C VAL A 78 -12.56 18.56 32.30
N GLY A 79 -12.16 19.30 31.27
CA GLY A 79 -12.30 20.77 31.28
C GLY A 79 -13.75 21.25 31.24
N VAL A 80 -14.62 20.56 30.49
CA VAL A 80 -16.07 20.84 30.44
C VAL A 80 -16.70 20.57 31.80
N VAL A 81 -16.46 19.39 32.39
CA VAL A 81 -17.00 19.01 33.71
C VAL A 81 -16.52 20.00 34.78
N TYR A 82 -15.23 20.31 34.81
CA TYR A 82 -14.66 21.24 35.78
C TYR A 82 -15.30 22.64 35.66
N ARG A 83 -15.38 23.21 34.46
CA ARG A 83 -15.97 24.54 34.24
C ARG A 83 -17.47 24.59 34.49
N TYR A 84 -18.19 23.52 34.13
CA TYR A 84 -19.63 23.41 34.33
C TYR A 84 -19.99 23.39 35.82
N PHE A 85 -19.29 22.57 36.62
CA PHE A 85 -19.60 22.42 38.05
C PHE A 85 -19.00 23.53 38.91
N PHE A 86 -17.76 23.97 38.68
CA PHE A 86 -17.09 24.92 39.56
C PHE A 86 -17.32 26.39 39.21
N LEU A 87 -17.53 26.74 37.93
CA LEU A 87 -17.73 28.14 37.53
C LEU A 87 -19.18 28.47 37.12
N GLN A 88 -20.09 27.48 37.02
CA GLN A 88 -21.49 27.66 36.59
C GLN A 88 -21.67 28.47 35.29
N ILE A 89 -20.63 28.55 34.45
CA ILE A 89 -20.67 29.32 33.21
C ILE A 89 -21.49 28.53 32.19
N ARG A 90 -22.60 29.10 31.73
CA ARG A 90 -23.46 28.52 30.69
C ARG A 90 -23.17 29.23 29.36
N GLY A 91 -22.58 28.51 28.40
CA GLY A 91 -22.26 29.06 27.08
C GLY A 91 -21.21 28.23 26.33
N LEU A 92 -20.80 28.72 25.15
CA LEU A 92 -19.74 28.12 24.33
C LEU A 92 -18.34 28.18 24.99
N ASP A 93 -18.18 28.96 26.07
CA ASP A 93 -16.92 29.10 26.84
C ASP A 93 -16.60 27.91 27.76
N ILE A 94 -17.48 26.90 27.77
CA ILE A 94 -17.27 25.65 28.51
C ILE A 94 -16.09 24.86 27.98
N ILE A 95 -15.75 25.02 26.70
CA ILE A 95 -14.64 24.30 26.08
C ILE A 95 -13.32 24.98 26.48
N PRO A 96 -12.42 24.28 27.18
CA PRO A 96 -11.10 24.82 27.50
C PRO A 96 -10.31 25.08 26.20
N ASN A 97 -9.81 26.31 26.06
CA ASN A 97 -8.96 26.77 24.96
C ASN A 97 -9.60 26.69 23.56
N LEU A 98 -10.91 26.99 23.43
CA LEU A 98 -11.65 26.93 22.16
C LEU A 98 -11.02 27.78 21.04
N ASP A 99 -10.45 28.95 21.35
CA ASP A 99 -9.76 29.79 20.37
C ASP A 99 -8.53 29.12 19.73
N PHE A 100 -7.86 28.24 20.47
CA PHE A 100 -6.75 27.45 19.94
C PHE A 100 -7.28 26.35 19.01
N TRP A 101 -8.33 25.65 19.42
CA TRP A 101 -8.99 24.60 18.62
C TRP A 101 -9.62 25.14 17.34
N ALA A 102 -10.20 26.34 17.36
CA ALA A 102 -10.78 26.97 16.18
C ALA A 102 -9.73 27.37 15.12
N ARG A 103 -8.48 27.63 15.55
CA ARG A 103 -7.37 28.04 14.65
C ARG A 103 -6.58 26.86 14.08
N LEU A 104 -6.67 25.68 14.69
CA LEU A 104 -5.99 24.47 14.23
C LEU A 104 -6.40 24.00 12.81
N PRO A 105 -7.69 23.96 12.43
CA PRO A 105 -8.13 23.52 11.10
C PRO A 105 -7.51 24.34 9.97
N GLN A 106 -7.45 25.67 10.12
CA GLN A 106 -6.89 26.59 9.13
C GLN A 106 -5.37 26.37 8.94
N ARG A 107 -4.65 26.08 10.04
CA ARG A 107 -3.22 25.77 10.01
C ARG A 107 -2.96 24.43 9.30
N ILE A 108 -3.73 23.40 9.62
CA ILE A 108 -3.59 22.07 8.99
C ILE A 108 -3.95 22.15 7.50
N GLN A 109 -5.00 22.89 7.12
CA GLN A 109 -5.41 23.07 5.74
C GLN A 109 -4.33 23.76 4.90
N SER A 110 -3.67 24.79 5.42
CA SER A 110 -2.60 25.49 4.69
C SER A 110 -1.35 24.62 4.52
N SER A 111 -0.97 23.85 5.54
CA SER A 111 0.12 22.85 5.45
C SER A 111 -0.21 21.72 4.47
N PHE A 112 -1.44 21.19 4.51
CA PHE A 112 -1.87 20.12 3.62
C PHE A 112 -2.03 20.59 2.17
N ALA A 113 -2.52 21.81 1.95
CA ALA A 113 -2.58 22.43 0.62
C ALA A 113 -1.18 22.69 0.04
N SER A 114 -0.19 23.01 0.88
CA SER A 114 1.22 23.14 0.46
C SER A 114 1.82 21.76 0.09
N LEU A 115 1.58 20.74 0.92
CA LEU A 115 2.00 19.36 0.67
C LEU A 115 1.34 18.78 -0.58
N MET A 116 0.03 18.96 -0.75
CA MET A 116 -0.72 18.56 -1.95
C MET A 116 -0.21 19.27 -3.20
N ARG A 117 0.10 20.57 -3.13
CA ARG A 117 0.72 21.29 -4.26
C ARG A 117 2.10 20.74 -4.61
N LYS A 118 2.88 20.34 -3.61
CA LYS A 118 4.23 19.78 -3.81
C LYS A 118 4.20 18.33 -4.31
N LEU A 119 3.24 17.52 -3.84
CA LEU A 119 2.99 16.14 -4.26
C LEU A 119 2.34 16.05 -5.65
N ARG A 120 1.47 17.00 -5.99
CA ARG A 120 0.80 17.03 -7.30
C ARG A 120 1.73 17.49 -8.44
N GLY A 121 2.85 18.12 -8.09
CA GLY A 121 3.82 18.64 -9.06
C GLY A 121 3.22 19.69 -10.02
N PRO A 122 4.05 20.44 -10.76
CA PRO A 122 3.55 21.27 -11.84
C PRO A 122 3.00 20.34 -12.94
N THR A 123 1.69 20.09 -12.94
CA THR A 123 1.03 19.51 -14.11
C THR A 123 1.34 20.41 -15.30
N ALA A 124 2.11 19.86 -16.24
CA ALA A 124 2.52 20.50 -17.47
C ALA A 124 1.32 21.16 -18.17
N GLY A 125 1.43 22.46 -18.43
CA GLY A 125 0.36 23.20 -19.09
C GLY A 125 0.57 24.71 -19.22
N TYR A 126 1.77 25.26 -18.95
CA TYR A 126 2.08 26.63 -19.35
C TYR A 126 2.60 26.61 -20.80
N ARG A 127 1.67 26.55 -21.76
CA ARG A 127 1.97 26.79 -23.18
C ARG A 127 2.19 28.29 -23.34
N SER A 128 3.38 28.77 -23.00
CA SER A 128 3.79 30.15 -23.27
C SER A 128 3.97 30.29 -24.78
N SER A 129 2.98 30.89 -25.44
CA SER A 129 3.05 31.25 -26.85
C SER A 129 3.97 32.47 -26.98
N TYR A 130 5.28 32.24 -27.06
CA TYR A 130 6.22 33.28 -27.48
C TYR A 130 6.08 33.47 -28.99
N SER A 131 5.74 34.70 -29.39
CA SER A 131 5.79 35.12 -30.79
C SER A 131 7.26 35.21 -31.22
N PRO A 132 7.69 34.57 -32.32
CA PRO A 132 9.06 34.72 -32.78
C PRO A 132 9.25 36.15 -33.28
N VAL A 133 10.18 36.87 -32.65
CA VAL A 133 10.71 38.13 -33.19
C VAL A 133 11.62 37.78 -34.37
N ASN A 134 11.20 38.17 -35.58
CA ASN A 134 12.05 38.10 -36.76
C ASN A 134 13.09 39.23 -36.65
N PHE A 135 14.37 38.86 -36.75
CA PHE A 135 15.46 39.76 -37.09
C PHE A 135 15.77 39.60 -38.58
#